data_AF-A0A371GU79-F1
#
_entry.id   AF-A0A371GU79-F1
#
_cell.length_a   1.000
_cell.length_b   1.000
_cell.length_c   1.000
_cell.angle_alpha   90.00
_cell.angle_beta   90.00
_cell.angle_gamma   90.00
#
_symmetry.space_group_name_H-M   'P 1'
#
loop_
_entity.id
_entity.type
_entity.pdbx_description
1 polymer ?
#
loop_
_entity_poly.entity_id
_entity_poly.type
_entity_poly.pdbx_seq_one_letter_code
_entity_poly.pdbx_strand_id
1 'polypeptide(L)'
;MQRRRFVKNFSSIAAPLNELVKKDVVFKWDDVHEKAFNLLKDKLTNAPVLCLPNFDKAFEIECDASGVGIGAVLMQESKPIAYFSEKL
;
A
#
# COMPACT_ATOMS: atom_id res chain seq x y z
N MET A 1 -8.02 9.04 4.14
CA MET A 1 -7.30 8.90 2.85
C MET A 1 -7.47 7.45 2.36
N GLN A 2 -8.51 7.16 1.57
CA GLN A 2 -8.95 5.77 1.31
C GLN A 2 -8.06 4.97 0.33
N ARG A 3 -7.12 5.62 -0.38
CA ARG A 3 -6.37 4.98 -1.48
C ARG A 3 -5.20 4.07 -1.07
N ARG A 4 -4.77 4.07 0.20
CA ARG A 4 -3.70 3.17 0.67
C ARG A 4 -4.09 1.70 0.53
N ARG A 5 -5.38 1.40 0.64
CA ARG A 5 -5.94 0.05 0.49
C ARG A 5 -5.96 -0.46 -0.95
N PHE A 6 -5.44 0.31 -1.91
CA PHE A 6 -5.50 -0.01 -3.34
C PHE A 6 -4.12 -0.21 -3.94
N VAL A 7 -3.06 -0.13 -3.13
CA VAL A 7 -1.67 -0.26 -3.57
C VAL A 7 -0.98 -1.35 -2.75
N LYS A 8 -0.63 -2.46 -3.41
CA LYS A 8 0.21 -3.51 -2.80
C LYS A 8 1.56 -2.91 -2.38
N ASN A 9 2.04 -3.27 -1.19
CA ASN A 9 3.29 -2.78 -0.60
C ASN A 9 3.37 -1.25 -0.43
N PHE A 10 2.23 -0.56 -0.26
CA PHE A 10 2.19 0.89 -0.09
C PHE A 10 3.18 1.39 0.97
N SER A 11 3.22 0.74 2.14
CA SER A 11 4.09 1.14 3.26
C SER A 11 5.57 1.13 2.88
N SER A 12 6.02 0.12 2.12
CA SER A 12 7.40 0.01 1.66
C SER A 12 7.74 1.05 0.59
N ILE A 13 6.82 1.32 -0.34
CA ILE A 13 7.01 2.34 -1.40
C ILE A 13 7.02 3.74 -0.79
N ALA A 14 6.15 4.01 0.19
CA ALA A 14 6.04 5.28 0.86
C ALA A 14 7.10 5.49 1.96
N ALA A 15 7.83 4.46 2.38
CA ALA A 15 8.84 4.54 3.45
C ALA A 15 9.84 5.69 3.25
N PRO A 16 10.56 5.82 2.12
CA PRO A 16 11.50 6.93 1.92
C PRO A 16 10.81 8.30 1.97
N LEU A 17 9.56 8.40 1.50
CA LEU A 17 8.79 9.64 1.57
C LEU A 17 8.38 9.98 3.02
N ASN A 18 8.07 8.98 3.84
CA ASN A 18 7.73 9.18 5.25
C ASN A 18 8.96 9.60 6.07
N GLU A 19 10.16 9.13 5.72
CA GLU A 19 11.41 9.56 6.38
C GLU A 19 11.66 11.06 6.23
N LEU A 20 11.33 11.65 5.08
CA LEU A 20 11.48 13.09 4.82
C LEU A 20 10.63 13.99 5.73
N VAL A 21 9.56 13.46 6.32
CA VAL A 21 8.61 14.23 7.15
C VAL A 21 8.86 14.01 8.64
N LYS A 22 9.87 13.22 9.01
CA LYS A 22 10.23 13.03 10.42
C LYS A 22 10.84 14.29 11.01
N LYS A 23 10.60 14.47 12.31
CA LYS A 23 11.24 15.53 13.09
C LYS A 23 12.75 15.34 13.06
N ASP A 24 13.48 16.45 12.96
CA ASP A 24 14.95 16.50 12.95
C ASP A 24 15.63 15.83 11.73
N VAL A 25 14.87 15.55 10.67
CA VAL A 25 15.41 15.16 9.35
C VAL A 25 15.47 16.39 8.45
N VAL A 26 16.64 16.67 7.88
CA VAL A 26 16.79 17.71 6.85
C VAL A 26 16.06 17.25 5.60
N PHE A 27 15.09 18.04 5.15
CA PHE A 27 14.37 17.74 3.92
C PHE A 27 15.34 17.82 2.73
N LYS A 28 15.72 16.66 2.20
CA LYS A 28 16.56 16.53 1.02
C LYS A 28 15.90 15.57 0.05
N TRP A 29 15.36 16.11 -1.03
CA TRP A 29 14.80 15.30 -2.12
C TRP A 29 15.93 14.82 -3.03
N ASP A 30 15.96 13.51 -3.30
CA ASP A 30 16.94 12.87 -4.17
C ASP A 30 16.27 11.81 -5.05
N ASP A 31 17.06 11.11 -5.86
CA ASP A 31 16.55 10.10 -6.79
C ASP A 31 15.77 8.96 -6.13
N VAL A 32 16.04 8.63 -4.86
CA VAL A 32 15.31 7.58 -4.14
C VAL A 32 13.89 8.06 -3.83
N HIS A 33 13.76 9.32 -3.42
CA HIS A 33 12.47 9.95 -3.16
C HIS A 33 11.67 10.14 -4.46
N GLU A 34 12.32 10.59 -5.53
CA GLU A 34 11.69 10.78 -6.84
C GLU A 34 11.18 9.45 -7.42
N LYS A 35 11.99 8.39 -7.34
CA LYS A 35 11.56 7.04 -7.76
C LYS A 35 10.39 6.53 -6.94
N ALA A 36 10.44 6.69 -5.62
CA ALA A 36 9.36 6.28 -4.73
C ALA A 36 8.06 7.04 -5.04
N PHE A 37 8.15 8.35 -5.28
CA PHE A 37 7.01 9.19 -5.62
C PHE A 37 6.39 8.81 -6.97
N ASN A 38 7.20 8.62 -8.01
CA ASN A 38 6.72 8.22 -9.33
C ASN A 38 6.14 6.80 -9.33
N LEU A 39 6.76 5.87 -8.62
CA LEU A 39 6.20 4.54 -8.42
C LEU A 39 4.85 4.60 -7.69
N LEU A 40 4.72 5.45 -6.68
CA LEU A 40 3.46 5.63 -5.97
C LEU A 40 2.38 6.21 -6.89
N LYS A 41 2.72 7.20 -7.73
CA LYS A 41 1.80 7.75 -8.73
C LYS A 41 1.33 6.67 -9.70
N ASP A 42 2.27 5.93 -10.30
CA ASP A 42 1.96 4.83 -11.21
C ASP A 42 1.03 3.80 -10.56
N LYS A 43 1.35 3.34 -9.35
CA LYS A 43 0.54 2.37 -8.63
C LYS A 43 -0.84 2.90 -8.23
N LEU A 44 -0.99 4.21 -8.02
CA LEU A 44 -2.27 4.84 -7.71
C LEU A 44 -3.11 5.11 -8.96
N THR A 45 -2.49 5.39 -10.11
CA THR A 45 -3.17 5.63 -11.39
C THR A 45 -3.52 4.34 -12.11
N ASN A 46 -2.68 3.32 -11.98
CA ASN A 46 -2.82 2.00 -12.59
C ASN A 46 -3.22 0.93 -11.56
N ALA A 47 -3.67 1.34 -10.37
CA ALA A 47 -4.19 0.40 -9.38
C ALA A 47 -5.27 -0.46 -10.06
N PRO A 48 -5.22 -1.81 -9.92
CA PRO A 48 -6.33 -2.63 -10.37
C PRO A 48 -7.57 -2.08 -9.69
N VAL A 49 -8.59 -1.75 -10.48
CA VAL A 49 -9.89 -1.33 -9.97
C VAL A 49 -10.34 -2.43 -9.03
N LEU A 50 -10.20 -2.19 -7.72
CA LEU A 50 -10.63 -3.17 -6.73
C LEU A 50 -12.11 -3.42 -6.96
N CYS A 51 -12.47 -4.68 -7.04
CA CYS A 51 -13.86 -5.05 -7.23
C CYS A 51 -14.67 -4.50 -6.05
N LEU A 52 -15.86 -3.98 -6.34
CA LEU A 52 -16.78 -3.58 -5.29
C LEU A 52 -17.13 -4.82 -4.45
N PRO A 53 -17.14 -4.70 -3.11
CA PRO A 53 -17.49 -5.82 -2.26
C PRO A 53 -18.93 -6.25 -2.54
N ASN A 54 -19.12 -7.56 -2.71
CA ASN A 54 -20.44 -8.16 -2.81
C ASN A 54 -20.72 -8.92 -1.51
N PHE A 55 -21.64 -8.41 -0.68
CA PHE A 55 -21.93 -9.01 0.63
C PHE A 55 -22.67 -10.36 0.56
N ASP A 56 -23.17 -10.74 -0.63
CA ASP A 56 -23.76 -12.07 -0.87
C ASP A 56 -22.70 -13.14 -1.15
N LYS A 57 -21.43 -12.75 -1.28
CA LYS A 57 -20.30 -13.67 -1.57
C LYS A 57 -19.36 -13.80 -0.36
N ALA A 58 -18.73 -14.96 -0.23
CA ALA A 58 -17.73 -15.20 0.80
C ALA A 58 -16.49 -14.31 0.56
N PHE A 59 -15.95 -13.75 1.64
CA PHE A 59 -14.69 -13.01 1.62
C PHE A 59 -13.51 -13.95 1.91
N GLU A 60 -12.41 -13.76 1.19
CA GLU A 60 -11.15 -14.45 1.39
C GLU A 60 -10.11 -13.45 1.89
N ILE A 61 -9.28 -13.86 2.85
CA ILE A 61 -8.17 -13.04 3.36
C ILE A 61 -6.88 -13.80 3.17
N GLU A 62 -5.94 -13.20 2.45
CA GLU A 62 -4.55 -13.64 2.41
C GLU A 62 -3.70 -12.69 3.27
N CYS A 63 -2.89 -13.24 4.17
CA CYS A 63 -2.04 -12.46 5.08
C CYS A 63 -0.59 -12.93 4.97
N ASP A 64 0.34 -11.98 4.97
CA ASP A 64 1.78 -12.21 5.06
C ASP A 64 2.33 -11.35 6.21
N ALA A 65 3.22 -11.93 7.02
CA ALA A 65 3.78 -11.26 8.18
C ALA A 65 5.29 -11.49 8.25
N SER A 66 6.02 -10.44 8.60
CA SER A 66 7.47 -10.45 8.81
C SER A 66 7.81 -9.79 10.14
N GLY A 67 9.06 -9.90 10.58
CA GLY A 67 9.54 -9.19 11.78
C GLY A 67 9.50 -7.66 11.69
N VAL A 68 9.18 -7.09 10.51
CA VAL A 68 9.14 -5.65 10.26
C VAL A 68 7.69 -5.12 10.12
N GLY A 69 6.73 -6.00 9.85
CA GLY A 69 5.37 -5.58 9.58
C GLY A 69 4.46 -6.69 9.05
N ILE A 70 3.18 -6.35 8.96
CA ILE A 70 2.08 -7.22 8.56
C ILE A 70 1.43 -6.65 7.29
N GLY A 71 1.10 -7.52 6.34
CA GLY A 71 0.32 -7.20 5.16
C GLY A 71 -0.85 -8.17 4.99
N ALA A 72 -1.99 -7.69 4.52
CA ALA A 72 -3.12 -8.56 4.17
C ALA A 72 -3.85 -8.06 2.92
N VAL A 73 -4.55 -8.98 2.24
CA VAL A 73 -5.40 -8.70 1.07
C VAL A 73 -6.76 -9.33 1.33
N LEU A 74 -7.80 -8.51 1.25
CA LEU A 74 -9.20 -8.93 1.20
C LEU A 74 -9.57 -9.18 -0.27
N MET A 75 -10.15 -10.34 -0.56
CA MET A 75 -10.50 -10.78 -1.91
C MET A 75 -11.89 -11.45 -1.96
N GLN A 76 -12.46 -11.51 -3.16
CA GLN A 76 -13.61 -12.35 -3.50
C GLN A 76 -13.36 -12.97 -4.88
N GLU A 77 -13.56 -14.28 -5.02
CA GLU A 77 -13.40 -14.99 -6.30
C GLU A 77 -12.02 -14.71 -6.95
N SER A 78 -10.96 -14.74 -6.13
CA SER A 78 -9.58 -14.43 -6.55
C SER A 78 -9.37 -13.00 -7.07
N LYS A 79 -10.30 -12.06 -6.81
CA LYS A 79 -10.17 -10.64 -7.14
C LYS A 79 -9.96 -9.81 -5.88
N PRO A 80 -8.94 -8.94 -5.83
CA PRO A 80 -8.69 -8.09 -4.68
C PRO A 80 -9.74 -6.99 -4.54
N ILE A 81 -10.17 -6.79 -3.29
CA ILE A 81 -11.14 -5.76 -2.83
C ILE A 81 -10.46 -4.70 -1.99
N ALA A 82 -9.49 -5.09 -1.15
CA ALA A 82 -8.75 -4.16 -0.31
C ALA A 82 -7.39 -4.75 0.07
N TYR A 83 -6.39 -3.88 0.18
CA TYR A 83 -5.07 -4.15 0.76
C TYR A 83 -5.00 -3.54 2.16
N PHE A 84 -4.29 -4.21 3.05
CA PHE A 84 -3.95 -3.77 4.39
C PHE A 84 -2.45 -3.90 4.58
N SER A 85 -1.83 -2.93 5.24
CA SER A 85 -0.42 -2.99 5.62
C SER A 85 -0.18 -2.13 6.85
N GLU A 86 0.50 -2.72 7.83
CA GLU A 86 0.87 -2.07 9.08
C GLU A 86 2.31 -2.45 9.43
N LYS A 87 3.07 -1.47 9.94
CA LYS A 87 4.44 -1.69 10.40
C LYS A 87 4.38 -2.09 11.88
N LEU A 88 5.14 -3.11 12.27
CA LEU A 88 5.30 -3.54 13.66
C LEU A 88 6.26 -2.60 14.42
#